data_AF-A0A2S8G383-F1
#
_entry.id   AF-A0A2S8G383-F1
#
_cell.length_a   1.000
_cell.length_b   1.000
_cell.length_c   1.000
_cell.angle_alpha   90.00
_cell.angle_beta   90.00
_cell.angle_gamma   90.00
#
_symmetry.space_group_name_H-M   'P 1'
#
loop_
_entity.id
_entity.type
_entity.pdbx_description
1 polymer ?
#
loop_
_entity_poly.entity_id
_entity_poly.type
_entity_poly.pdbx_seq_one_letter_code
_entity_poly.pdbx_strand_id
1 'polypeptide(L)'
;MRAFIYWLTCVFLTSLLACSENAPQTALPTEPTALTVDQWKQLPVGEKYDEATLERLRMEEKSLQSGRSWKKFMNEVVMPEMKKDIPPPTAR
;
A
#
# COMPACT_ATOMS: atom_id res chain seq x y z
N MET A 1 12.71 15.07 46.04
CA MET A 1 12.57 13.79 45.29
C MET A 1 11.31 13.69 44.42
N ARG A 2 10.51 14.76 44.23
CA ARG A 2 9.36 14.75 43.29
C ARG A 2 9.75 15.23 41.88
N ALA A 3 10.64 16.21 41.78
CA ALA A 3 11.11 16.76 40.50
C ALA A 3 11.85 15.74 39.61
N PHE A 4 12.55 14.78 40.23
CA PHE A 4 13.28 13.73 39.51
C PHE A 4 12.34 12.74 38.83
N ILE A 5 11.18 12.48 39.45
CA ILE A 5 10.13 11.61 38.90
C ILE A 5 9.47 12.27 37.69
N TYR A 6 9.19 13.59 37.76
CA TYR A 6 8.63 14.34 36.63
C TYR A 6 9.57 14.39 35.42
N TRP A 7 10.87 14.54 35.67
CA TRP A 7 11.88 14.54 34.62
C TRP A 7 11.95 13.19 33.89
N LEU A 8 11.94 12.07 34.63
CA LEU A 8 11.90 10.73 34.05
C LEU A 8 10.60 10.46 33.27
N THR A 9 9.45 10.92 33.75
CA THR A 9 8.18 10.74 33.04
C THR A 9 8.08 11.55 31.75
N CYS A 10 8.67 12.75 31.68
CA CYS A 10 8.68 13.55 30.45
C CYS A 10 9.50 12.89 29.34
N VAL A 11 10.68 12.36 29.68
CA VAL A 11 11.55 11.67 28.70
C VAL A 11 10.87 10.40 28.17
N PHE A 12 10.14 9.68 29.03
CA PHE A 12 9.42 8.47 28.62
C PHE A 12 8.23 8.77 27.70
N LEU A 13 7.53 9.89 27.89
CA LEU A 13 6.42 10.30 27.02
C LEU A 13 6.90 10.78 25.64
N THR A 14 8.05 11.43 25.56
CA THR A 14 8.59 11.93 24.27
C THR A 14 9.15 10.82 23.38
N SER A 15 9.57 9.69 23.95
CA SER A 15 10.08 8.54 23.17
C SER A 15 9.00 7.81 22.36
N LEU A 16 7.71 7.96 22.71
CA LEU A 16 6.61 7.34 21.97
C LEU A 16 6.12 8.18 20.77
N LEU A 17 6.50 9.46 20.69
CA LEU A 17 6.18 10.35 19.56
C LEU A 17 7.35 10.56 18.58
N ALA A 18 8.53 9.99 18.85
CA ALA A 18 9.74 10.20 18.06
C ALA A 18 10.13 9.02 17.12
N CYS A 19 9.18 8.16 16.76
CA CYS A 19 9.32 7.19 15.67
C CYS A 19 8.35 7.50 14.50
N SER A 20 8.36 8.76 14.05
CA SER A 20 7.71 9.16 12.80
C SER A 20 8.61 10.15 12.07
N GLU A 21 9.78 9.68 11.63
CA GLU A 21 10.35 10.05 10.33
C GLU A 21 11.57 9.17 10.03
N ASN A 22 11.64 8.69 8.80
CA ASN A 22 12.84 8.18 8.13
C ASN A 22 13.35 6.78 8.52
N ALA A 23 12.70 5.75 7.97
CA ALA A 23 13.35 4.46 7.76
C ALA A 23 14.15 4.52 6.44
N PRO A 24 15.50 4.48 6.45
CA PRO A 24 16.22 3.97 5.30
C PRO A 24 15.91 2.47 5.26
N GLN A 25 15.08 2.06 4.31
CA GLN A 25 14.80 0.64 4.11
C GLN A 25 16.10 -0.03 3.66
N THR A 26 16.79 -0.61 4.64
CA THR A 26 17.76 -1.67 4.46
C THR A 26 17.15 -2.67 3.48
N ALA A 27 17.70 -2.71 2.27
CA ALA A 27 17.38 -3.72 1.27
C ALA A 27 17.77 -5.09 1.85
N LEU A 28 16.80 -5.76 2.47
CA LEU A 28 16.88 -7.18 2.76
C LEU A 28 16.68 -7.96 1.45
N PRO A 29 17.31 -9.13 1.30
CA PRO A 29 17.31 -9.89 0.06
C PRO A 29 15.89 -10.21 -0.40
N THR A 30 15.64 -9.94 -1.67
CA THR A 30 14.50 -10.34 -2.52
C THR A 30 13.83 -11.65 -2.08
N GLU A 31 12.84 -11.59 -1.20
CA GLU A 31 11.69 -12.47 -1.33
C GLU A 31 10.88 -11.99 -2.54
N PRO A 32 10.28 -12.88 -3.36
CA PRO A 32 9.34 -12.48 -4.39
C PRO A 32 8.23 -11.70 -3.68
N THR A 33 8.32 -10.38 -3.75
CA THR A 33 7.53 -9.49 -2.91
C THR A 33 6.11 -9.66 -3.36
N ALA A 34 5.30 -10.28 -2.49
CA ALA A 34 3.87 -10.39 -2.69
C ALA A 34 3.34 -8.99 -3.02
N LEU A 35 2.88 -8.82 -4.24
CA LEU A 35 2.27 -7.63 -4.79
C LEU A 35 1.02 -7.32 -3.99
N THR A 36 1.13 -6.34 -3.10
CA THR A 36 -0.01 -5.84 -2.34
C THR A 36 -0.81 -4.84 -3.18
N VAL A 37 -2.04 -4.53 -2.76
CA VAL A 37 -2.88 -3.52 -3.42
C VAL A 37 -2.20 -2.15 -3.46
N ASP A 38 -1.46 -1.78 -2.42
CA ASP A 38 -0.78 -0.48 -2.36
C ASP A 38 0.44 -0.42 -3.28
N GLN A 39 1.17 -1.53 -3.43
CA GLN A 39 2.23 -1.65 -4.44
C GLN A 39 1.67 -1.64 -5.86
N TRP A 40 0.55 -2.34 -6.10
CA TRP A 40 -0.15 -2.34 -7.37
C TRP A 40 -0.54 -0.92 -7.83
N LYS A 41 -1.02 -0.06 -6.91
CA LYS A 41 -1.35 1.34 -7.23
C LYS A 41 -0.16 2.17 -7.72
N GLN A 42 1.05 1.81 -7.30
CA GLN A 42 2.29 2.51 -7.67
C GLN A 42 2.90 2.02 -8.99
N LEU A 43 2.38 0.93 -9.56
CA LEU A 43 2.86 0.42 -10.85
C LEU A 43 2.55 1.40 -11.99
N PRO A 44 3.41 1.45 -13.03
CA PRO A 44 3.11 2.24 -14.21
C PRO A 44 1.83 1.72 -14.89
N VAL A 45 1.04 2.62 -15.47
CA VAL A 45 -0.29 2.32 -16.06
C VAL A 45 -0.26 1.13 -17.01
N GLY A 46 0.80 0.98 -17.81
CA GLY A 46 0.96 -0.14 -18.75
C GLY A 46 1.10 -1.51 -18.09
N GLU A 47 1.65 -1.58 -16.88
CA GLU A 47 1.86 -2.84 -16.13
C GLU A 47 0.77 -3.05 -15.07
N LYS A 48 0.21 -1.96 -14.52
CA LYS A 48 -0.81 -1.94 -13.48
C LYS A 48 -2.07 -2.71 -13.90
N TYR A 49 -2.48 -2.58 -15.16
CA TYR A 49 -3.70 -3.20 -15.67
C TYR A 49 -3.43 -4.46 -16.51
N ASP A 50 -2.19 -4.94 -16.53
CA ASP A 50 -1.84 -6.18 -17.21
C ASP A 50 -2.49 -7.38 -16.52
N GLU A 51 -2.89 -8.37 -17.32
CA GLU A 51 -3.57 -9.57 -16.82
C GLU A 51 -2.67 -10.35 -15.85
N ALA A 52 -1.37 -10.48 -16.18
CA ALA A 52 -0.41 -11.17 -15.32
C ALA A 52 -0.24 -10.47 -13.96
N THR A 53 -0.23 -9.13 -13.95
CA THR A 53 -0.15 -8.33 -12.73
C THR A 53 -1.40 -8.51 -11.85
N LEU A 54 -2.58 -8.46 -12.45
CA LEU A 54 -3.85 -8.61 -11.73
C LEU A 54 -4.04 -10.02 -11.19
N GLU A 55 -3.66 -11.06 -11.94
CA GLU A 55 -3.69 -12.44 -11.45
C GLU A 55 -2.64 -12.68 -10.36
N ARG A 56 -1.44 -12.08 -10.46
CA ARG A 56 -0.45 -12.12 -9.37
C ARG A 56 -1.01 -11.49 -8.09
N LEU A 57 -1.58 -10.29 -8.20
CA LEU A 57 -2.25 -9.60 -7.09
C LEU A 57 -3.35 -10.49 -6.47
N ARG A 58 -4.15 -11.15 -7.31
CA ARG A 58 -5.22 -12.04 -6.86
C ARG A 58 -4.70 -13.27 -6.11
N MET A 59 -3.60 -13.86 -6.58
CA MET A 59 -3.01 -15.03 -5.94
C MET A 59 -2.38 -14.70 -4.58
N GLU A 60 -1.77 -13.53 -4.47
CA GLU A 60 -1.00 -13.12 -3.28
C GLU A 60 -1.90 -12.50 -2.20
N GLU A 61 -2.96 -11.77 -2.58
CA GLU A 61 -3.95 -11.23 -1.65
C GLU A 61 -5.07 -12.24 -1.37
N LYS A 62 -5.02 -12.87 -0.19
CA LYS A 62 -6.06 -13.83 0.27
C LYS A 62 -7.47 -13.25 0.21
N SER A 63 -7.62 -11.94 0.42
CA SER A 63 -8.90 -11.24 0.36
C SER A 63 -9.51 -11.21 -1.06
N LEU A 64 -8.69 -11.34 -2.10
CA LEU A 64 -9.05 -11.21 -3.51
C LEU A 64 -9.23 -12.56 -4.22
N GLN A 65 -8.78 -13.67 -3.62
CA GLN A 65 -8.88 -15.00 -4.23
C GLN A 65 -10.33 -15.43 -4.52
N SER A 66 -11.27 -15.06 -3.65
CA SER A 66 -12.70 -15.34 -3.83
C SER A 66 -13.26 -14.58 -5.03
N GLY A 67 -13.94 -15.27 -5.95
CA GLY A 67 -14.51 -14.66 -7.15
C GLY A 67 -15.47 -13.49 -6.87
N ARG A 68 -16.21 -13.53 -5.75
CA ARG A 68 -17.08 -12.42 -5.33
C ARG A 68 -16.25 -11.20 -4.90
N SER A 69 -15.21 -11.41 -4.09
CA SER A 69 -14.32 -10.33 -3.63
C SER A 69 -13.51 -9.76 -4.80
N TRP A 70 -13.05 -10.62 -5.71
CA TRP A 70 -12.36 -10.22 -6.93
C TRP A 70 -13.23 -9.31 -7.80
N LYS A 71 -14.47 -9.72 -8.07
CA LYS A 71 -15.41 -8.90 -8.84
C LYS A 71 -15.68 -7.56 -8.17
N LYS A 72 -15.80 -7.54 -6.83
CA LYS A 72 -15.98 -6.30 -6.07
C LYS A 72 -14.77 -5.39 -6.20
N PHE A 73 -13.56 -5.93 -6.03
CA PHE A 73 -12.30 -5.20 -6.20
C PHE A 73 -12.16 -4.62 -7.62
N MET A 74 -12.45 -5.41 -8.64
CA MET A 74 -12.40 -4.94 -10.04
C MET A 74 -13.33 -3.74 -10.26
N ASN A 75 -14.57 -3.80 -9.76
CA ASN A 75 -15.56 -2.74 -9.98
C ASN A 75 -15.36 -1.50 -9.10
N GLU A 76 -14.94 -1.68 -7.85
CA GLU A 76 -14.86 -0.60 -6.86
C GLU A 76 -13.47 0.04 -6.78
N VAL A 77 -12.42 -0.68 -7.18
CA VAL A 77 -11.03 -0.21 -7.09
C VAL A 77 -10.41 -0.08 -8.47
N VAL A 78 -10.37 -1.15 -9.25
CA VAL A 78 -9.64 -1.16 -10.54
C VAL A 78 -10.30 -0.24 -11.57
N MET A 79 -11.61 -0.36 -11.78
CA MET A 79 -12.31 0.46 -12.79
C MET A 79 -12.28 1.97 -12.50
N PRO A 80 -12.55 2.45 -11.26
CA PRO A 80 -12.46 3.87 -10.96
C PRO A 80 -11.04 4.40 -11.09
N GLU A 81 -10.04 3.61 -10.68
CA GLU A 81 -8.64 3.98 -10.83
C GLU A 81 -8.24 4.06 -12.32
N MET A 82 -8.64 3.07 -13.12
CA MET A 82 -8.38 3.05 -14.57
C MET A 82 -8.97 4.25 -15.29
N LYS A 83 -10.16 4.72 -14.87
CA LYS A 83 -10.77 5.94 -15.43
C LYS A 83 -9.98 7.21 -15.11
N LYS A 84 -9.24 7.24 -13.99
CA LYS A 84 -8.35 8.36 -13.64
C LYS A 84 -7.06 8.28 -14.46
N ASP A 85 -6.49 7.09 -14.57
CA ASP A 85 -5.20 6.86 -15.21
C ASP A 85 -5.28 6.94 -16.75
N ILE A 86 -6.41 6.52 -17.32
CA ILE A 86 -6.70 6.52 -18.76
C ILE A 86 -7.95 7.37 -19.00
N PRO A 87 -7.81 8.71 -19.09
CA PRO A 87 -8.94 9.56 -19.42
C PRO A 87 -9.46 9.22 -20.82
N PRO A 88 -10.79 9.27 -21.05
CA PRO A 88 -11.33 9.12 -22.38
C PRO A 88 -10.70 10.16 -23.30
N PRO A 89 -10.46 9.84 -24.58
CA PRO A 89 -10.01 10.84 -25.54
C PRO A 89 -11.01 12.00 -25.48
N THR A 90 -10.52 13.17 -25.05
CA THR A 90 -11.32 14.39 -25.08
C THR A 90 -11.82 14.54 -26.50
N ALA A 91 -13.15 14.42 -26.69
CA ALA A 91 -13.76 14.70 -27.97
C ALA A 91 -13.35 16.13 -28.37
N ARG A 92 -12.47 16.22 -29.37
CA ARG A 92 -12.15 17.46 -30.07
C ARG A 92 -13.10 17.62 -31.24
#